data_AF-A0A1I3TVK2-F1
#
_entry.id   AF-A0A1I3TVK2-F1
#
_cell.length_a   1.000
_cell.length_b   1.000
_cell.length_c   1.000
_cell.angle_alpha   90.00
_cell.angle_beta   90.00
_cell.angle_gamma   90.00
#
_symmetry.space_group_name_H-M   'P 1'
#
loop_
_entity.id
_entity.type
_entity.pdbx_description
1 polymer ?
#
loop_
_entity_poly.entity_id
_entity_poly.type
_entity_poly.pdbx_seq_one_letter_code
_entity_poly.pdbx_strand_id
1 'polypeptide(L)'
;MMTREVGARPSVEPVKGQRGGAPGYVYEWVAEDLAARIESGELAPTEALPSERDLAQEYGVSLGSVRHATRLLRFRGLVITLRSKGTYVAPRQTTKDGV
;
A
#
# COMPACT_ATOMS: atom_id res chain seq x y z
N MET A 1 -33.74 -3.66 15.14
CA MET A 1 -33.01 -2.41 15.43
C MET A 1 -31.55 -2.66 15.09
N MET A 2 -30.83 -1.97 14.20
CA MET A 2 -31.09 -0.89 13.26
C MET A 2 -30.08 -1.09 12.12
N THR A 3 -30.54 -0.85 10.91
CA THR A 3 -29.86 -0.92 9.62
C THR A 3 -28.59 -0.07 9.54
N ARG A 4 -27.61 -0.54 8.76
CA ARG A 4 -26.92 0.33 7.82
C ARG A 4 -26.68 -0.40 6.50
N GLU A 5 -27.66 -0.30 5.62
CA GLU A 5 -27.38 -0.23 4.19
C GLU A 5 -26.53 1.02 3.93
N VAL A 6 -25.40 0.81 3.29
CA VAL A 6 -24.61 1.78 2.52
C VAL A 6 -24.01 0.92 1.42
N GLY A 7 -24.31 1.08 0.14
CA GLY A 7 -24.52 2.30 -0.62
C GLY A 7 -23.76 2.03 -1.92
N ALA A 8 -24.44 2.15 -3.05
CA ALA A 8 -23.96 2.08 -4.43
C ALA A 8 -22.52 1.61 -4.68
N ARG A 9 -22.38 0.46 -5.34
CA ARG A 9 -21.15 0.02 -6.00
C ARG A 9 -20.75 1.08 -7.05
N PRO A 10 -19.56 1.69 -6.99
CA PRO A 10 -18.95 2.17 -8.22
C PRO A 10 -18.45 0.92 -8.97
N SER A 11 -19.00 0.68 -10.15
CA SER A 11 -18.34 -0.14 -11.16
C SER A 11 -16.98 0.49 -11.45
N VAL A 12 -15.95 0.09 -10.70
CA VAL A 12 -14.58 0.50 -10.98
C VAL A 12 -14.09 -0.32 -12.17
N GLU A 13 -14.33 0.23 -13.35
CA GLU A 13 -13.64 -0.22 -14.56
C GLU A 13 -12.13 -0.12 -14.34
N PRO A 14 -11.33 -1.06 -14.84
CA PRO A 14 -9.88 -0.95 -14.74
C PRO A 14 -9.46 0.36 -15.42
N VAL A 15 -8.78 1.24 -14.66
CA VAL A 15 -8.16 2.45 -15.19
C VAL A 15 -7.10 1.99 -16.20
N LYS A 16 -7.50 1.90 -17.47
CA LYS A 16 -6.64 1.50 -18.57
C LYS A 16 -5.57 2.57 -18.73
N GLY A 17 -4.34 2.19 -18.39
CA GLY A 17 -3.16 3.01 -18.51
C GLY A 17 -3.12 3.78 -19.82
N GLN A 18 -3.05 5.10 -19.72
CA GLN A 18 -2.69 5.99 -20.80
C GLN A 18 -1.96 7.20 -20.22
N ARG A 19 -0.62 7.10 -20.20
CA ARG A 19 0.30 7.99 -20.92
C ARG A 19 1.75 7.58 -20.62
N GLY A 20 2.41 6.95 -21.61
CA GLY A 20 3.85 7.03 -21.83
C GLY A 20 4.81 6.39 -20.81
N GLY A 21 4.75 5.07 -20.59
CA GLY A 21 5.81 4.31 -19.92
C GLY A 21 5.31 3.03 -19.24
N ALA A 22 5.06 1.96 -20.01
CA ALA A 22 4.38 0.72 -19.59
C ALA A 22 2.97 0.96 -18.98
N PRO A 23 2.03 0.00 -19.03
CA PRO A 23 0.76 0.15 -18.35
C PRO A 23 1.02 0.17 -16.83
N GLY A 24 1.21 1.35 -16.25
CA GLY A 24 1.44 1.52 -14.82
C GLY A 24 0.30 0.85 -14.07
N TYR A 25 0.60 -0.25 -13.41
CA TYR A 25 -0.42 -1.06 -12.77
C TYR A 25 -0.89 -0.33 -11.51
N VAL A 26 -2.18 -0.42 -11.19
CA VAL A 26 -2.79 0.24 -10.01
C VAL A 26 -2.01 -0.06 -8.71
N TYR A 27 -1.39 -1.23 -8.60
CA TYR A 27 -0.56 -1.59 -7.46
C TYR A 27 0.75 -0.80 -7.37
N GLU A 28 1.32 -0.36 -8.48
CA GLU A 28 2.55 0.43 -8.50
C GLU A 28 2.28 1.82 -7.93
N TRP A 29 1.21 2.46 -8.38
CA TRP A 29 0.79 3.75 -7.83
C TRP A 29 0.55 3.69 -6.31
N VAL A 30 -0.16 2.66 -5.83
CA VAL A 30 -0.36 2.45 -4.38
C VAL A 30 0.97 2.22 -3.65
N ALA A 31 1.90 1.48 -4.26
CA ALA A 31 3.21 1.24 -3.66
C ALA A 31 4.08 2.52 -3.62
N GLU A 32 4.08 3.33 -4.66
CA GLU A 32 4.81 4.60 -4.69
C GLU A 32 4.27 5.58 -3.63
N ASP A 33 2.95 5.69 -3.52
CA ASP A 33 2.33 6.56 -2.52
C ASP A 33 2.68 6.11 -1.08
N LEU A 34 2.52 4.82 -0.78
CA LEU A 34 2.91 4.26 0.52
C LEU A 34 4.41 4.43 0.79
N ALA A 35 5.27 4.29 -0.22
CA ALA A 35 6.70 4.53 -0.09
C ALA A 35 6.99 6.00 0.26
N ALA A 36 6.34 6.94 -0.42
CA ALA A 36 6.48 8.37 -0.13
C ALA A 36 6.01 8.73 1.30
N ARG A 37 4.93 8.10 1.79
CA ARG A 37 4.45 8.25 3.17
C ARG A 37 5.43 7.71 4.21
N ILE A 38 6.10 6.59 3.90
CA ILE A 38 7.18 6.04 4.74
C ILE A 38 8.41 6.96 4.72
N GLU A 39 8.79 7.47 3.55
CA GLU A 39 9.97 8.33 3.37
C GLU A 39 9.82 9.71 4.01
N SER A 40 8.61 10.29 3.93
CA SER A 40 8.25 11.56 4.58
C SER A 40 8.13 11.43 6.10
N GLY A 41 8.03 10.21 6.63
CA GLY A 41 7.85 9.94 8.06
C GLY A 41 6.40 10.06 8.54
N GLU A 42 5.43 10.17 7.62
CA GLU A 42 4.00 10.05 7.96
C GLU A 42 3.70 8.65 8.51
N LEU A 43 4.31 7.63 7.93
CA LEU A 43 4.30 6.27 8.44
C LEU A 43 5.62 6.01 9.18
N ALA A 44 5.57 5.94 10.50
CA ALA A 44 6.78 5.84 11.30
C ALA A 44 7.44 4.46 11.14
N PRO A 45 8.79 4.36 11.17
CA PRO A 45 9.45 3.08 11.26
C PRO A 45 8.91 2.28 12.45
N THR A 46 8.69 0.97 12.26
CA THR A 46 8.08 0.05 13.25
C THR A 46 6.59 0.22 13.53
N GLU A 47 5.92 1.19 12.89
CA GLU A 47 4.48 1.30 12.93
C GLU A 47 3.80 0.20 12.10
N ALA A 48 2.63 -0.25 12.53
CA ALA A 48 1.82 -1.19 11.78
C ALA A 48 1.20 -0.47 10.58
N LEU A 49 1.39 -1.02 9.37
CA LEU A 49 0.59 -0.60 8.23
C LEU A 49 -0.89 -0.96 8.48
N PRO A 50 -1.83 -0.14 7.96
CA PRO A 50 -3.23 -0.52 7.88
C PRO A 50 -3.39 -1.88 7.18
N SER A 51 -4.48 -2.59 7.49
CA SER A 51 -4.69 -3.91 6.89
C SER A 51 -4.87 -3.79 5.36
N GLU A 52 -4.61 -4.87 4.62
CA GLU A 52 -4.81 -4.86 3.16
C GLU A 52 -6.24 -4.48 2.76
N ARG A 53 -7.23 -4.78 3.62
CA ARG A 53 -8.63 -4.40 3.42
C ARG A 53 -8.86 -2.91 3.65
N ASP A 54 -8.24 -2.33 4.67
CA ASP A 54 -8.38 -0.91 4.97
C ASP A 54 -7.70 -0.08 3.88
N LEU A 55 -6.50 -0.47 3.47
CA LEU A 55 -5.81 0.13 2.32
C LEU A 55 -6.65 0.02 1.04
N ALA A 56 -7.30 -1.12 0.79
CA ALA A 56 -8.15 -1.27 -0.39
C ALA A 56 -9.34 -0.29 -0.37
N GLN A 57 -9.90 -0.03 0.82
CA GLN A 57 -10.98 0.95 1.00
C GLN A 57 -10.46 2.39 0.87
N GLU A 58 -9.32 2.71 1.48
CA GLU A 58 -8.67 4.03 1.46
C GLU A 58 -8.30 4.44 0.03
N TYR A 59 -7.64 3.54 -0.71
CA TYR A 59 -7.21 3.80 -2.08
C TYR A 59 -8.32 3.56 -3.12
N GLY A 60 -9.46 2.96 -2.73
CA GLY A 60 -10.55 2.62 -3.64
C GLY A 60 -10.18 1.57 -4.71
N VAL A 61 -9.27 0.66 -4.37
CA VAL A 61 -8.72 -0.35 -5.29
C VAL A 61 -9.09 -1.78 -4.88
N SER A 62 -8.87 -2.74 -5.79
CA SER A 62 -9.04 -4.16 -5.45
C SER A 62 -8.04 -4.62 -4.40
N LEU A 63 -8.47 -5.52 -3.51
CA LEU A 63 -7.59 -6.18 -2.53
C LEU A 63 -6.37 -6.86 -3.19
N GLY A 64 -6.54 -7.39 -4.41
CA GLY A 64 -5.44 -7.92 -5.22
C GLY A 64 -4.38 -6.87 -5.52
N SER A 65 -4.77 -5.66 -5.92
CA SER A 65 -3.85 -4.54 -6.18
C SER A 65 -3.07 -4.15 -4.93
N VAL A 66 -3.74 -4.04 -3.78
CA VAL A 66 -3.07 -3.77 -2.51
C VAL A 66 -2.09 -4.89 -2.15
N ARG A 67 -2.47 -6.15 -2.30
CA ARG A 67 -1.58 -7.29 -2.07
C ARG A 67 -0.31 -7.23 -2.93
N HIS A 68 -0.46 -6.84 -4.19
CA HIS A 68 0.68 -6.64 -5.09
C HIS A 68 1.54 -5.44 -4.64
N ALA A 69 0.92 -4.34 -4.23
CA ALA A 69 1.61 -3.15 -3.72
C ALA A 69 2.42 -3.47 -2.46
N THR A 70 1.79 -4.09 -1.45
CA THR A 70 2.44 -4.50 -0.21
C THR A 70 3.54 -5.53 -0.46
N ARG A 71 3.38 -6.42 -1.45
CA ARG A 71 4.45 -7.34 -1.87
C ARG A 71 5.63 -6.60 -2.49
N LEU A 72 5.38 -5.56 -3.30
CA LEU A 72 6.42 -4.73 -3.88
C LEU A 72 7.16 -3.93 -2.81
N LEU A 73 6.45 -3.32 -1.86
CA LEU A 73 7.05 -2.64 -0.72
C LEU A 73 7.92 -3.57 0.13
N ARG A 74 7.46 -4.82 0.34
CA ARG A 74 8.25 -5.83 1.05
C ARG A 74 9.49 -6.24 0.28
N PHE A 75 9.38 -6.38 -1.05
CA PHE A 75 10.52 -6.65 -1.92
C PHE A 75 11.55 -5.50 -1.88
N ARG A 76 11.08 -4.24 -1.79
CA ARG A 76 11.92 -3.05 -1.62
C ARG A 76 12.50 -2.89 -0.21
N GLY A 77 12.11 -3.75 0.74
CA GLY A 77 12.56 -3.65 2.13
C GLY A 77 11.95 -2.49 2.92
N LEU A 78 10.88 -1.87 2.42
CA LEU A 78 10.18 -0.76 3.09
C LEU A 78 9.20 -1.25 4.16
N VAL A 79 8.75 -2.50 4.05
CA VAL A 79 7.83 -3.11 5.02
C VAL A 79 8.23 -4.56 5.32
N ILE A 80 7.92 -5.02 6.52
CA ILE A 80 8.13 -6.39 6.98
C ILE A 80 6.78 -7.00 7.39
N THR A 81 6.53 -8.24 6.98
CA THR A 81 5.32 -8.97 7.40
C THR A 81 5.68 -9.90 8.55
N LEU A 82 5.11 -9.64 9.73
CA LEU A 82 5.22 -10.51 10.89
C LEU A 82 4.03 -11.47 10.91
N ARG A 83 4.31 -12.77 10.80
CA ARG A 83 3.27 -13.81 10.78
C ARG A 83 2.38 -13.68 12.02
N SER A 84 1.07 -13.61 11.80
CA SER A 84 0.03 -13.41 12.83
C SER A 84 0.01 -12.05 13.54
N LYS A 85 0.85 -11.08 13.15
CA LYS A 85 0.86 -9.72 13.73
C LYS A 85 0.55 -8.62 12.73
N GLY A 86 0.76 -8.86 11.44
CA GLY A 86 0.45 -7.89 10.38
C GLY A 86 1.68 -7.44 9.61
N THR A 87 1.56 -6.32 8.89
CA THR A 87 2.65 -5.71 8.14
C THR A 87 3.08 -4.45 8.86
N TYR A 88 4.38 -4.25 9.00
CA TYR A 88 4.97 -3.11 9.70
C TYR A 88 5.95 -2.38 8.78
N VAL A 89 6.09 -1.07 8.95
CA VAL A 89 7.13 -0.29 8.28
C VAL A 89 8.48 -0.81 8.76
N ALA A 90 9.35 -1.15 7.81
CA ALA A 90 10.68 -1.62 8.13
C ALA A 90 11.45 -0.50 8.87
N PRO A 91 12.29 -0.84 9.85
CA PRO A 91 13.20 0.14 10.42
C PRO A 91 13.99 0.76 9.27
N ARG A 92 14.04 2.10 9.21
CA ARG A 92 14.89 2.79 8.23
C ARG A 92 16.29 2.23 8.46
N GLN A 93 16.78 1.46 7.50
CA GLN A 93 18.19 1.13 7.43
C GLN A 93 18.86 2.46 7.19
N THR A 94 19.24 3.12 8.29
CA THR A 94 20.18 4.22 8.26
C THR A 94 21.39 3.59 7.62
N THR A 95 21.59 3.85 6.33
CA THR A 95 22.79 3.50 5.62
C THR A 95 23.92 4.10 6.43
N LYS A 96 24.54 3.27 7.28
CA LYS A 96 25.74 3.57 8.02
C LYS A 96 26.91 3.33 7.06
N ASP A 97 26.81 3.84 5.83
CA ASP A 97 27.94 3.94 4.90
C ASP A 97 28.64 5.25 5.23
N GLY A 98 29.35 5.20 6.37
CA GLY A 98 30.52 6.04 6.51
C GLY A 98 31.67 5.33 5.80
N VAL A 99 32.07 5.85 4.65
CA VAL A 99 33.47 5.94 4.19
C VAL A 99 33.61 7.25 3.43
#